data_AF-A0A7Y5TBR7-F1
#
_entry.id   AF-A0A7Y5TBR7-F1
#
_cell.length_a   1.000
_cell.length_b   1.000
_cell.length_c   1.000
_cell.angle_alpha   90.00
_cell.angle_beta   90.00
_cell.angle_gamma   90.00
#
_symmetry.space_group_name_H-M   'P 1'
#
loop_
_entity.id
_entity.type
_entity.pdbx_description
1 polymer ?
#
loop_
_entity_poly.entity_id
_entity_poly.type
_entity_poly.pdbx_seq_one_letter_code
_entity_poly.pdbx_strand_id
1 'polypeptide(L)'
;MTESILPAEGEHLTNGWEPDVPVDDTLKRRAVFVHASWPVEVAKALGRPWRRTDRWAGAVVGHGGALTNAVVLTQPLSDADGVLAEVADLVPTGTPYFLLNPWLTPDLAPHGLSLIGHPPLMVRLPAPRPRPDPDGVEVREALDPAALAVAERVLVEGYPMPGTPEGGIFAPGLLGGATRVWVGYVDGEPVSVA
;
A
#
# COMPACT_ATOMS: atom_id res chain seq x y z
N MET A 1 -49.27 -13.59 -4.47
CA MET A 1 -48.39 -12.96 -3.47
C MET A 1 -47.35 -12.20 -4.26
N THR A 2 -47.32 -10.88 -4.12
CA THR A 2 -46.37 -10.04 -4.87
C THR A 2 -45.06 -10.07 -4.09
N GLU A 3 -44.06 -10.78 -4.60
CA GLU A 3 -42.72 -10.73 -3.99
C GLU A 3 -42.20 -9.29 -4.09
N SER A 4 -41.90 -8.70 -2.94
CA SER A 4 -41.32 -7.36 -2.84
C SER A 4 -39.83 -7.45 -3.20
N ILE A 5 -39.34 -6.54 -4.04
CA ILE A 5 -37.90 -6.38 -4.32
C ILE A 5 -37.16 -5.70 -3.16
N LEU A 6 -37.89 -5.13 -2.20
CA LEU A 6 -37.33 -4.48 -1.03
C LEU A 6 -37.07 -5.48 0.09
N PRO A 7 -36.02 -5.25 0.90
CA PRO A 7 -35.74 -6.07 2.09
C PRO A 7 -36.92 -6.07 3.06
N ALA A 8 -36.97 -7.08 3.92
CA ALA A 8 -37.92 -7.09 5.01
C ALA A 8 -37.67 -5.91 5.96
N GLU A 9 -38.73 -5.43 6.62
CA GLU A 9 -38.59 -4.40 7.64
C GLU A 9 -37.68 -4.90 8.78
N GLY A 10 -36.62 -4.14 9.09
CA GLY A 10 -35.62 -4.51 10.09
C GLY A 10 -34.51 -5.45 9.60
N GLU A 11 -34.53 -5.86 8.33
CA GLU A 11 -33.43 -6.61 7.73
C GLU A 11 -32.16 -5.75 7.66
N HIS A 12 -31.06 -6.26 8.20
CA HIS A 12 -29.77 -5.62 8.07
C HIS A 12 -29.14 -5.96 6.72
N LEU A 13 -29.00 -4.96 5.87
CA LEU A 13 -28.21 -5.06 4.65
C LEU A 13 -26.75 -4.73 4.95
N THR A 14 -25.85 -5.67 4.67
CA THR A 14 -24.40 -5.43 4.74
C THR A 14 -24.01 -4.29 3.81
N ASN A 15 -23.13 -3.42 4.29
CA ASN A 15 -22.48 -2.39 3.48
C ASN A 15 -21.20 -2.90 2.80
N GLY A 16 -20.80 -4.15 3.04
CA GLY A 16 -19.59 -4.81 2.51
C GLY A 16 -18.30 -4.43 3.23
N TRP A 17 -18.40 -3.65 4.32
CA TRP A 17 -17.28 -3.10 5.09
C TRP A 17 -17.32 -3.45 6.57
N GLU A 18 -18.30 -4.24 6.99
CA GLU A 18 -18.33 -4.82 8.33
C GLU A 18 -17.09 -5.71 8.57
N PRO A 19 -16.62 -5.84 9.83
CA PRO A 19 -15.41 -6.59 10.15
C PRO A 19 -15.48 -8.08 9.82
N ASP A 20 -16.68 -8.67 9.86
CA ASP A 20 -16.96 -10.08 9.62
C ASP A 20 -17.16 -10.44 8.14
N VAL A 21 -17.29 -9.44 7.25
CA VAL A 21 -17.36 -9.66 5.80
C VAL A 21 -16.02 -10.21 5.29
N PRO A 22 -16.00 -11.33 4.54
CA PRO A 22 -14.77 -11.90 3.98
C PRO A 22 -13.97 -10.88 3.16
N VAL A 23 -12.63 -10.89 3.25
CA VAL A 23 -11.77 -9.93 2.52
C VAL A 23 -11.94 -10.06 1.00
N ASP A 24 -12.27 -11.25 0.50
CA ASP A 24 -12.45 -11.57 -0.90
C ASP A 24 -13.88 -11.39 -1.42
N ASP A 25 -14.80 -10.88 -0.59
CA ASP A 25 -16.20 -10.62 -0.95
C ASP A 25 -16.34 -9.71 -2.18
N THR A 26 -15.51 -8.67 -2.28
CA THR A 26 -15.42 -7.82 -3.48
C THR A 26 -13.98 -7.55 -3.88
N LEU A 27 -13.76 -7.29 -5.18
CA LEU A 27 -12.46 -6.85 -5.69
C LEU A 27 -11.97 -5.57 -5.00
N LYS A 28 -12.89 -4.65 -4.69
CA LYS A 28 -12.58 -3.39 -3.99
C LYS A 28 -12.10 -3.67 -2.56
N ARG A 29 -12.80 -4.52 -1.80
CA ARG A 29 -12.40 -4.93 -0.43
C ARG A 29 -11.04 -5.62 -0.45
N ARG A 30 -10.86 -6.60 -1.32
CA ARG A 30 -9.57 -7.29 -1.48
C ARG A 30 -8.44 -6.32 -1.79
N ALA A 31 -8.65 -5.37 -2.71
CA ALA A 31 -7.67 -4.35 -3.03
C ALA A 31 -7.31 -3.48 -1.82
N VAL A 32 -8.30 -3.00 -1.07
CA VAL A 32 -8.09 -2.21 0.16
C VAL A 32 -7.22 -2.95 1.15
N PHE A 33 -7.56 -4.20 1.47
CA PHE A 33 -6.83 -4.95 2.49
C PHE A 33 -5.41 -5.33 2.06
N VAL A 34 -5.16 -5.58 0.77
CA VAL A 34 -3.80 -5.80 0.23
C VAL A 34 -2.97 -4.51 0.32
N HIS A 35 -3.53 -3.36 -0.07
CA HIS A 35 -2.82 -2.08 0.06
C HIS A 35 -2.58 -1.72 1.53
N ALA A 36 -3.52 -2.01 2.41
CA ALA A 36 -3.41 -1.80 3.85
C ALA A 36 -2.38 -2.73 4.51
N SER A 37 -2.19 -3.97 4.01
CA SER A 37 -1.20 -4.90 4.56
C SER A 37 0.22 -4.51 4.21
N TRP A 38 0.47 -4.04 2.99
CA TRP A 38 1.84 -3.78 2.51
C TRP A 38 2.67 -2.85 3.42
N PRO A 39 2.24 -1.62 3.77
CA PRO A 39 3.06 -0.73 4.58
C PRO A 39 3.28 -1.28 6.00
N VAL A 40 2.28 -1.99 6.53
CA VAL A 40 2.35 -2.63 7.85
C VAL A 40 3.39 -3.75 7.87
N GLU A 41 3.38 -4.63 6.87
CA GLU A 41 4.35 -5.74 6.80
C GLU A 41 5.77 -5.24 6.54
N VAL A 42 5.94 -4.21 5.70
CA VAL A 42 7.23 -3.54 5.51
C VAL A 42 7.74 -2.93 6.82
N ALA A 43 6.91 -2.17 7.53
CA ALA A 43 7.33 -1.54 8.78
C ALA A 43 7.64 -2.56 9.88
N LYS A 44 6.85 -3.63 10.01
CA LYS A 44 7.16 -4.74 10.93
C LYS A 44 8.52 -5.35 10.64
N ALA A 45 8.78 -5.68 9.37
CA ALA A 45 10.05 -6.27 8.93
C ALA A 45 11.25 -5.35 9.23
N LEU A 46 11.04 -4.04 9.21
CA LEU A 46 12.05 -3.03 9.48
C LEU A 46 12.08 -2.54 10.94
N GLY A 47 11.25 -3.10 11.83
CA GLY A 47 11.15 -2.66 13.22
C GLY A 47 10.64 -1.22 13.39
N ARG A 48 9.83 -0.72 12.45
CA ARG A 48 9.33 0.65 12.40
C ARG A 48 7.89 0.77 12.94
N PRO A 49 7.44 1.97 13.34
CA PRO A 49 6.08 2.18 13.81
C PRO A 49 5.02 1.80 12.78
N TRP A 50 4.00 1.08 13.22
CA TRP A 50 2.84 0.70 12.42
C TRP A 50 1.59 0.64 13.31
N ARG A 51 0.41 0.75 12.71
CA ARG A 51 -0.86 0.56 13.40
C ARG A 51 -1.89 -0.04 12.43
N ARG A 52 -2.75 -0.89 12.96
CA ARG A 52 -3.96 -1.39 12.28
C ARG A 52 -5.13 -1.27 13.25
N THR A 53 -6.21 -0.68 12.76
CA THR A 53 -7.51 -0.53 13.43
C THR A 53 -8.60 -1.07 12.50
N ASP A 54 -9.85 -1.03 12.94
CA ASP A 54 -10.99 -1.36 12.06
C ASP A 54 -11.21 -0.31 10.97
N ARG A 55 -10.77 0.94 11.21
CA ARG A 55 -11.01 2.10 10.33
C ARG A 55 -9.87 2.33 9.33
N TRP A 56 -8.64 1.98 9.70
CA TRP A 56 -7.46 2.21 8.87
C TRP A 56 -6.27 1.32 9.25
N ALA A 57 -5.31 1.18 8.34
CA ALA A 57 -3.98 0.65 8.64
C ALA A 57 -2.90 1.50 7.99
N GLY A 58 -1.78 1.67 8.68
CA GLY A 58 -0.69 2.49 8.16
C GLY A 58 0.61 2.27 8.90
N ALA A 59 1.68 2.84 8.36
CA ALA A 59 3.00 2.73 8.95
C ALA A 59 3.93 3.87 8.57
N VAL A 60 4.95 4.08 9.41
CA VAL A 60 6.08 4.94 9.11
C VAL A 60 7.16 4.08 8.44
N VAL A 61 7.07 3.96 7.12
CA VAL A 61 8.03 3.21 6.32
C VAL A 61 9.29 4.04 6.08
N GLY A 62 9.30 5.36 6.10
CA GLY A 62 10.52 6.13 5.89
C GLY A 62 10.41 7.57 6.41
N HIS A 63 11.57 8.22 6.53
CA HIS A 63 11.66 9.58 7.10
C HIS A 63 11.43 10.69 6.05
N GLY A 64 11.40 10.34 4.76
CA GLY A 64 11.22 11.29 3.64
C GLY A 64 10.45 10.68 2.48
N GLY A 65 9.99 11.55 1.57
CA GLY A 65 9.19 11.18 0.39
C GLY A 65 7.68 11.16 0.66
N ALA A 66 6.91 11.91 -0.13
CA ALA A 66 5.45 12.05 0.06
C ALA A 66 4.67 10.74 -0.13
N LEU A 67 5.24 9.77 -0.84
CA LEU A 67 4.61 8.49 -1.17
C LEU A 67 5.20 7.31 -0.39
N THR A 68 5.95 7.58 0.68
CA THR A 68 6.64 6.54 1.46
C THR A 68 5.77 5.99 2.58
N ASN A 69 5.12 6.87 3.34
CA ASN A 69 4.32 6.48 4.51
C ASN A 69 2.85 6.37 4.10
N ALA A 70 2.39 5.15 3.86
CA ALA A 70 1.01 4.89 3.46
C ALA A 70 0.10 4.75 4.69
N VAL A 71 -1.03 5.45 4.65
CA VAL A 71 -2.19 5.22 5.53
C VAL A 71 -3.36 4.86 4.64
N VAL A 72 -3.94 3.68 4.84
CA VAL A 72 -5.02 3.15 4.01
C VAL A 72 -6.28 3.03 4.85
N LEU A 73 -7.35 3.69 4.43
CA LEU A 73 -8.65 3.53 5.08
C LEU A 73 -9.24 2.16 4.74
N THR A 74 -9.71 1.45 5.75
CA THR A 74 -10.33 0.12 5.63
C THR A 74 -11.86 0.17 5.70
N GLN A 75 -12.41 1.34 6.00
CA GLN A 75 -13.84 1.65 5.99
C GLN A 75 -14.11 3.06 5.44
N PRO A 76 -15.34 3.33 4.93
CA PRO A 76 -15.74 4.68 4.55
C PRO A 76 -15.48 5.72 5.65
N LEU A 77 -14.98 6.90 5.27
CA LEU A 77 -14.65 7.95 6.23
C LEU A 77 -15.91 8.67 6.72
N SER A 78 -16.39 8.31 7.92
CA SER A 78 -17.54 8.96 8.57
C SER A 78 -17.15 10.01 9.63
N ASP A 79 -15.95 9.91 10.19
CA ASP A 79 -15.40 10.76 11.24
C ASP A 79 -13.96 11.15 10.86
N ALA A 80 -13.82 12.21 10.08
CA ALA A 80 -12.52 12.66 9.58
C ALA A 80 -11.61 13.13 10.73
N ASP A 81 -12.14 13.95 11.64
CA ASP A 81 -11.41 14.51 12.77
C ASP A 81 -10.79 13.42 13.65
N GLY A 82 -11.60 12.44 14.08
CA GLY A 82 -11.14 11.38 14.95
C GLY A 82 -10.16 10.44 14.27
N VAL A 83 -10.40 10.06 13.00
CA VAL A 83 -9.46 9.21 12.25
C VAL A 83 -8.12 9.91 12.04
N LEU A 84 -8.13 11.19 11.64
CA LEU A 84 -6.89 11.92 11.36
C LEU A 84 -6.11 12.26 12.64
N ALA A 85 -6.78 12.43 13.78
CA ALA A 85 -6.12 12.51 15.08
C ALA A 85 -5.38 11.21 15.42
N GLU A 86 -6.01 10.04 15.22
CA GLU A 86 -5.34 8.74 15.45
C GLU A 86 -4.16 8.52 14.51
N VAL A 87 -4.26 8.99 13.26
CA VAL A 87 -3.16 8.92 12.29
C VAL A 87 -2.01 9.82 12.73
N ALA A 88 -2.29 11.01 13.24
CA ALA A 88 -1.28 11.92 13.78
C ALA A 88 -0.55 11.35 15.02
N ASP A 89 -1.20 10.46 15.79
CA ASP A 89 -0.52 9.73 16.88
C ASP A 89 0.49 8.69 16.37
N LEU A 90 0.30 8.18 15.15
CA LEU A 90 1.24 7.24 14.52
C LEU A 90 2.35 7.97 13.76
N VAL A 91 1.98 8.99 12.98
CA VAL A 91 2.87 9.69 12.05
C VAL A 91 3.36 10.99 12.71
N PRO A 92 4.66 11.10 13.06
CA PRO A 92 5.16 12.27 13.75
C PRO A 92 4.94 13.56 12.96
N THR A 93 4.65 14.66 13.66
CA THR A 93 4.51 16.00 13.06
C THR A 93 5.69 16.32 12.13
N GLY A 94 5.38 16.77 10.92
CA GLY A 94 6.38 17.08 9.88
C GLY A 94 6.83 15.89 9.04
N THR A 95 6.39 14.67 9.36
CA THR A 95 6.62 13.48 8.53
C THR A 95 5.55 13.42 7.44
N PRO A 96 5.92 13.42 6.15
CA PRO A 96 4.92 13.31 5.09
C PRO A 96 4.33 11.90 5.05
N TYR A 97 3.04 11.82 4.79
CA TYR A 97 2.32 10.58 4.52
C TYR A 97 1.27 10.81 3.44
N PHE A 98 0.79 9.73 2.83
CA PHE A 98 -0.35 9.78 1.93
C PHE A 98 -1.49 8.91 2.44
N LEU A 99 -2.71 9.43 2.30
CA LEU A 99 -3.93 8.75 2.68
C LEU A 99 -4.58 8.14 1.43
N LEU A 100 -4.74 6.81 1.43
CA LEU A 100 -5.47 6.10 0.38
C LEU A 100 -6.92 5.87 0.85
N ASN A 101 -7.85 6.55 0.17
CA ASN A 101 -9.29 6.42 0.38
C ASN A 101 -9.99 6.05 -0.95
N PRO A 102 -10.60 4.85 -1.05
CA PRO A 102 -11.33 4.42 -2.25
C PRO A 102 -12.83 4.81 -2.23
N TRP A 103 -13.28 5.60 -1.26
CA TRP A 103 -14.65 6.12 -1.16
C TRP A 103 -14.70 7.62 -1.43
N LEU A 104 -15.92 8.15 -1.48
CA LEU A 104 -16.13 9.59 -1.50
C LEU A 104 -15.42 10.22 -0.28
N THR A 105 -14.55 11.18 -0.55
CA THR A 105 -13.72 11.81 0.47
C THR A 105 -14.20 13.25 0.65
N PRO A 106 -14.51 13.71 1.87
CA PRO A 106 -14.75 15.13 2.12
C PRO A 106 -13.47 15.95 1.86
N ASP A 107 -13.57 17.28 1.85
CA ASP A 107 -12.37 18.11 1.80
C ASP A 107 -11.56 17.95 3.09
N LEU A 108 -10.32 17.47 2.96
CA LEU A 108 -9.40 17.26 4.08
C LEU A 108 -8.33 18.36 4.20
N ALA A 109 -8.43 19.44 3.40
CA ALA A 109 -7.55 20.60 3.52
C ALA A 109 -7.50 21.21 4.93
N PRO A 110 -8.59 21.26 5.72
CA PRO A 110 -8.53 21.72 7.12
C PRO A 110 -7.58 20.89 8.02
N HIS A 111 -7.25 19.67 7.63
CA HIS A 111 -6.32 18.78 8.33
C HIS A 111 -4.90 18.78 7.73
N GLY A 112 -4.61 19.71 6.83
CA GLY A 112 -3.30 19.81 6.18
C GLY A 112 -3.05 18.78 5.08
N LEU A 113 -4.09 18.10 4.60
CA LEU A 113 -4.01 17.17 3.47
C LEU A 113 -4.38 17.86 2.15
N SER A 114 -3.69 17.48 1.08
CA SER A 114 -3.97 17.95 -0.27
C SER A 114 -4.29 16.77 -1.18
N LEU A 115 -5.29 16.93 -2.06
CA LEU A 115 -5.63 15.90 -3.05
C LEU A 115 -4.50 15.76 -4.08
N ILE A 116 -3.86 14.59 -4.11
CA ILE A 116 -2.82 14.26 -5.09
C ILE A 116 -3.44 13.77 -6.41
N GLY A 117 -4.56 13.03 -6.34
CA GLY A 117 -5.27 12.56 -7.53
C GLY A 117 -6.20 11.38 -7.25
N HIS A 118 -6.71 10.79 -8.33
CA HIS A 118 -7.62 9.63 -8.32
C HIS A 118 -7.04 8.49 -9.17
N PRO A 119 -5.98 7.81 -8.71
CA PRO A 119 -5.35 6.74 -9.48
C PRO A 119 -6.35 5.58 -9.68
N PRO A 120 -6.40 4.98 -10.87
CA PRO A 120 -7.29 3.84 -11.11
C PRO A 120 -6.80 2.60 -10.35
N LEU A 121 -7.73 1.79 -9.87
CA LEU A 121 -7.41 0.43 -9.41
C LEU A 121 -7.13 -0.45 -10.64
N MET A 122 -5.86 -0.78 -10.85
CA MET A 122 -5.46 -1.74 -11.87
C MET A 122 -5.47 -3.16 -11.29
N VAL A 123 -6.21 -4.07 -11.93
CA VAL A 123 -6.28 -5.47 -11.51
C VAL A 123 -5.82 -6.37 -12.65
N ARG A 124 -4.88 -7.26 -12.34
CA ARG A 124 -4.49 -8.38 -13.22
C ARG A 124 -4.73 -9.68 -12.48
N LEU A 125 -5.64 -10.50 -13.00
CA LEU A 125 -5.89 -11.83 -12.45
C LEU A 125 -4.67 -12.73 -12.73
N PRO A 126 -4.40 -13.72 -11.85
CA PRO A 126 -3.35 -14.69 -12.10
C PRO A 126 -3.53 -15.33 -13.48
N ALA A 127 -2.48 -15.26 -14.29
CA ALA A 127 -2.41 -15.87 -15.61
C ALA A 127 -0.99 -16.40 -15.82
N PRO A 128 -0.80 -17.43 -16.66
CA PRO A 128 0.54 -17.89 -17.03
C PRO A 128 1.38 -16.72 -17.53
N ARG A 129 2.63 -16.63 -17.06
CA ARG A 129 3.60 -15.65 -17.60
C ARG A 129 3.86 -15.99 -19.07
N PRO A 130 3.78 -15.01 -20.00
CA PRO A 130 4.22 -15.21 -21.38
C PRO A 130 5.67 -15.71 -21.41
N ARG A 131 5.96 -16.74 -22.22
CA ARG A 131 7.31 -17.27 -22.46
C ARG A 131 7.56 -17.44 -23.96
N PRO A 132 8.83 -17.41 -24.42
CA PRO A 132 10.04 -17.14 -23.63
C PRO A 132 10.18 -15.67 -23.20
N ASP A 133 11.08 -15.41 -22.26
CA ASP A 133 11.51 -14.03 -22.00
C ASP A 133 12.30 -13.51 -23.22
N PRO A 134 12.29 -12.20 -23.50
CA PRO A 134 13.12 -11.64 -24.57
C PRO A 134 14.61 -11.91 -24.34
N ASP A 135 15.37 -12.07 -25.41
CA ASP A 135 16.82 -12.28 -25.33
C ASP A 135 17.49 -11.15 -24.54
N GLY A 136 18.43 -11.50 -23.66
CA GLY A 136 19.15 -10.56 -22.80
C GLY A 136 18.36 -10.06 -21.59
N VAL A 137 17.08 -10.44 -21.42
CA VAL A 137 16.24 -10.02 -20.29
C VAL A 137 16.23 -11.09 -19.19
N GLU A 138 16.54 -10.66 -17.97
CA GLU A 138 16.43 -11.50 -16.78
C GLU A 138 15.66 -10.81 -15.66
N VAL A 139 14.93 -11.58 -14.86
CA VAL A 139 14.26 -11.08 -13.65
C VAL A 139 14.71 -11.93 -12.48
N ARG A 140 15.33 -11.30 -11.48
CA ARG A 140 15.90 -11.97 -10.31
C ARG A 140 15.26 -11.42 -9.04
N GLU A 141 14.96 -12.30 -8.09
CA GLU A 141 14.55 -11.87 -6.76
C GLU A 141 15.78 -11.38 -5.98
N ALA A 142 15.62 -10.31 -5.21
CA ALA A 142 16.64 -9.85 -4.27
C ALA A 142 16.61 -10.72 -3.01
N LEU A 143 17.56 -11.66 -2.91
CA LEU A 143 17.62 -12.66 -1.83
C LEU A 143 18.70 -12.38 -0.77
N ASP A 144 19.48 -11.32 -0.95
CA ASP A 144 20.54 -10.93 -0.04
C ASP A 144 20.66 -9.39 0.06
N PRO A 145 21.40 -8.86 1.04
CA PRO A 145 21.55 -7.42 1.23
C PRO A 145 22.15 -6.68 0.03
N ALA A 146 23.05 -7.32 -0.72
CA ALA A 146 23.68 -6.69 -1.88
C ALA A 146 22.67 -6.52 -3.03
N ALA A 147 21.81 -7.52 -3.24
CA ALA A 147 20.74 -7.44 -4.21
C ALA A 147 19.68 -6.39 -3.83
N LEU A 148 19.37 -6.23 -2.52
CA LEU A 148 18.49 -5.15 -2.06
C LEU A 148 19.09 -3.76 -2.28
N ALA A 149 20.40 -3.58 -2.07
CA ALA A 149 21.07 -2.32 -2.36
C ALA A 149 21.02 -1.97 -3.86
N VAL A 150 21.17 -2.97 -4.74
CA VAL A 150 20.99 -2.78 -6.19
C VAL A 150 19.55 -2.36 -6.51
N ALA A 151 18.56 -3.05 -5.92
CA ALA A 151 17.15 -2.73 -6.10
C ALA A 151 16.82 -1.30 -5.66
N GLU A 152 17.35 -0.86 -4.51
CA GLU A 152 17.11 0.48 -3.98
C GLU A 152 17.74 1.55 -4.86
N ARG A 153 18.97 1.32 -5.33
CA ARG A 153 19.63 2.23 -6.27
C ARG A 153 18.78 2.43 -7.53
N VAL A 154 18.31 1.34 -8.15
CA VAL A 154 17.44 1.40 -9.33
C VAL A 154 16.15 2.17 -9.04
N LEU A 155 15.54 1.95 -7.86
CA LEU A 155 14.35 2.67 -7.44
C LEU A 155 14.60 4.18 -7.35
N VAL A 156 15.67 4.58 -6.65
CA VAL A 156 16.01 5.99 -6.40
C VAL A 156 16.44 6.69 -7.70
N GLU A 157 17.15 6.02 -8.59
CA GLU A 157 17.53 6.55 -9.90
C GLU A 157 16.32 6.72 -10.83
N GLY A 158 15.42 5.71 -10.87
CA GLY A 158 14.22 5.73 -11.71
C GLY A 158 13.11 6.63 -11.17
N TYR A 159 13.06 6.83 -9.86
CA TYR A 159 12.13 7.72 -9.19
C TYR A 159 12.90 8.57 -8.15
N PRO A 160 13.46 9.72 -8.57
CA PRO A 160 14.29 10.55 -7.70
C PRO A 160 13.60 10.89 -6.39
N MET A 161 14.16 10.41 -5.28
CA MET A 161 13.71 10.67 -3.90
C MET A 161 14.80 11.36 -3.08
N PRO A 162 15.00 12.69 -3.26
CA PRO A 162 16.04 13.44 -2.54
C PRO A 162 15.95 13.26 -1.02
N GLY A 163 17.10 13.05 -0.37
CA GLY A 163 17.19 12.90 1.08
C GLY A 163 16.93 11.49 1.62
N THR A 164 16.72 10.50 0.75
CA THR A 164 16.62 9.09 1.15
C THR A 164 18.03 8.52 1.39
N PRO A 165 18.36 8.06 2.61
CA PRO A 165 19.63 7.37 2.87
C PRO A 165 19.65 5.98 2.24
N GLU A 166 20.84 5.46 1.95
CA GLU A 166 21.03 4.06 1.55
C GLU A 166 20.51 3.11 2.66
N GLY A 167 19.82 2.04 2.26
CA GLY A 167 19.07 1.14 3.13
C GLY A 167 17.83 1.79 3.76
N GLY A 168 17.43 2.98 3.31
CA GLY A 168 16.29 3.70 3.84
C GLY A 168 14.96 3.03 3.51
N ILE A 169 14.86 2.41 2.33
CA ILE A 169 13.64 1.82 1.76
C ILE A 169 13.75 0.29 1.74
N PHE A 170 14.81 -0.26 1.14
CA PHE A 170 15.05 -1.70 1.06
C PHE A 170 16.19 -2.13 1.97
N ALA A 171 15.86 -2.34 3.24
CA ALA A 171 16.81 -2.82 4.25
C ALA A 171 16.75 -4.35 4.44
N PRO A 172 17.82 -4.97 5.00
CA PRO A 172 17.91 -6.43 5.16
C PRO A 172 16.76 -7.09 5.92
N GLY A 173 16.03 -6.36 6.76
CA GLY A 173 14.85 -6.86 7.47
C GLY A 173 13.73 -7.34 6.54
N LEU A 174 13.71 -6.92 5.27
CA LEU A 174 12.75 -7.40 4.27
C LEU A 174 13.04 -8.83 3.78
N LEU A 175 14.27 -9.32 3.93
CA LEU A 175 14.67 -10.63 3.43
C LEU A 175 13.89 -11.75 4.13
N GLY A 176 13.28 -12.64 3.33
CA GLY A 176 12.45 -13.74 3.83
C GLY A 176 11.09 -13.31 4.41
N GLY A 177 10.72 -12.04 4.28
CA GLY A 177 9.44 -11.49 4.72
C GLY A 177 8.30 -11.67 3.71
N ALA A 178 7.16 -11.05 4.02
CA ALA A 178 5.98 -11.05 3.14
C ALA A 178 6.17 -10.18 1.88
N THR A 179 7.05 -9.19 1.94
CA THR A 179 7.40 -8.32 0.80
C THR A 179 8.59 -8.92 0.06
N ARG A 180 8.41 -9.19 -1.23
CA ARG A 180 9.45 -9.69 -2.12
C ARG A 180 9.83 -8.59 -3.10
N VAL A 181 11.13 -8.42 -3.34
CA VAL A 181 11.67 -7.40 -4.25
C VAL A 181 12.29 -8.10 -5.45
N TRP A 182 11.98 -7.64 -6.65
CA TRP A 182 12.48 -8.19 -7.90
C TRP A 182 13.24 -7.13 -8.68
N VAL A 183 14.35 -7.51 -9.30
CA VAL A 183 15.18 -6.65 -10.15
C VAL A 183 15.17 -7.21 -11.56
N GLY A 184 14.85 -6.35 -12.53
CA GLY A 184 14.93 -6.65 -13.96
C GLY A 184 16.27 -6.20 -14.53
N TYR A 185 16.88 -7.06 -15.34
CA TYR A 185 18.16 -6.85 -15.98
C TYR A 185 18.03 -6.89 -17.50
N VAL A 186 18.83 -6.09 -18.20
CA VAL A 186 19.04 -6.14 -19.65
C VAL A 186 20.54 -6.24 -19.89
N ASP A 187 20.99 -7.30 -20.55
CA ASP A 187 22.41 -7.58 -20.85
C ASP A 187 23.31 -7.55 -19.60
N GLY A 188 22.76 -7.96 -18.46
CA GLY A 188 23.45 -7.99 -17.16
C GLY A 188 23.38 -6.69 -16.34
N GLU A 189 22.87 -5.61 -16.92
CA GLU A 189 22.71 -4.32 -16.24
C GLU A 189 21.32 -4.21 -15.56
N PRO A 190 21.23 -3.78 -14.29
CA PRO A 190 19.96 -3.63 -13.60
C PRO A 190 19.22 -2.38 -14.11
N VAL A 191 17.98 -2.54 -14.59
CA VAL A 191 17.21 -1.47 -15.24
C VAL A 191 15.82 -1.23 -14.66
N SER A 192 15.31 -2.16 -13.84
CA SER A 192 13.99 -2.01 -13.21
C SER A 192 13.89 -2.72 -11.87
N VAL A 193 12.93 -2.31 -11.05
CA VAL A 193 12.64 -2.88 -9.74
C VAL A 193 11.13 -2.94 -9.51
N ALA A 194 10.67 -3.97 -8.80
CA ALA A 194 9.28 -4.20 -8.43
C ALA A 194 9.15 -4.82 -7.04
#